data_AF-A0A0Q5JIL7-F1
#
_entry.id   AF-A0A0Q5JIL7-F1
#
_cell.length_a   1.000
_cell.length_b   1.000
_cell.length_c   1.000
_cell.angle_alpha   90.00
_cell.angle_beta   90.00
_cell.angle_gamma   90.00
#
_symmetry.space_group_name_H-M   'P 1'
#
loop_
_entity.id
_entity.type
_entity.pdbx_description
1 polymer ?
#
loop_
_entity_poly.entity_id
_entity_poly.type
_entity_poly.pdbx_seq_one_letter_code
_entity_poly.pdbx_strand_id
1 'polypeptide(L)'
;MTPLPPPSPRRGIDVLGIVAVCLASLVVLPTLAVVLIGLIPEMNGIWWLGIVLLPLLVLDGALVVVIAVIGVVVGVRRRGPRAMSIVAVVVGILMLLPPFLLWVGSAI
;
A
#
# COMPACT_ATOMS: atom_id res chain seq x y z
N MET A 1 -29.43 -8.43 -42.05
CA MET A 1 -28.93 -7.41 -41.10
C MET A 1 -28.31 -8.16 -39.94
N THR A 2 -26.98 -8.18 -39.84
CA THR A 2 -26.26 -8.83 -38.74
C THR A 2 -26.40 -7.99 -37.47
N PRO A 3 -26.77 -8.55 -36.31
CA PRO A 3 -26.87 -7.77 -35.07
C PRO A 3 -25.47 -7.33 -34.65
N LEU A 4 -25.30 -6.04 -34.33
CA LEU A 4 -24.09 -5.54 -33.69
C LEU A 4 -23.96 -6.20 -32.31
N PRO A 5 -22.76 -6.67 -31.92
CA PRO A 5 -22.54 -7.23 -30.60
C PRO A 5 -22.88 -6.19 -29.53
N PRO A 6 -23.52 -6.59 -28.41
CA PRO A 6 -23.90 -5.66 -27.35
C PRO A 6 -22.65 -4.95 -26.82
N PRO A 7 -22.73 -3.64 -26.50
CA PRO A 7 -21.61 -2.90 -25.96
C PRO A 7 -21.12 -3.59 -24.69
N SER A 8 -19.82 -3.91 -24.66
CA SER A 8 -19.17 -4.54 -23.50
C SER A 8 -19.45 -3.70 -22.25
N PRO A 9 -19.86 -4.29 -21.11
CA PRO A 9 -20.06 -3.54 -19.87
C PRO A 9 -18.78 -2.79 -19.52
N ARG A 10 -18.83 -1.45 -19.52
CA ARG A 10 -17.72 -0.63 -19.04
C ARG A 10 -17.55 -0.92 -17.55
N ARG A 11 -16.59 -1.79 -17.19
CA ARG A 11 -16.16 -1.96 -15.81
C ARG A 11 -15.67 -0.59 -15.32
N GLY A 12 -16.24 -0.11 -14.22
CA GLY A 12 -15.76 1.11 -13.57
C GLY A 12 -14.27 1.01 -13.21
N ILE A 13 -13.66 2.13 -12.86
CA ILE A 13 -12.28 2.16 -12.37
C ILE A 13 -12.32 2.29 -10.84
N ASP A 14 -11.49 1.51 -10.15
CA ASP A 14 -11.31 1.57 -8.70
C ASP A 14 -10.33 2.70 -8.33
N VAL A 15 -10.79 3.95 -8.45
CA VAL A 15 -9.96 5.14 -8.26
C VAL A 15 -9.40 5.23 -6.85
N LEU A 16 -10.18 4.88 -5.82
CA LEU A 16 -9.73 4.90 -4.43
C LEU A 16 -8.60 3.90 -4.20
N GLY A 17 -8.73 2.68 -4.74
CA GLY A 17 -7.65 1.69 -4.71
C GLY A 17 -6.39 2.18 -5.42
N ILE A 18 -6.52 2.79 -6.59
CA ILE A 18 -5.37 3.34 -7.33
C ILE A 18 -4.68 4.45 -6.54
N VAL A 19 -5.46 5.39 -5.98
CA VAL A 19 -4.91 6.48 -5.14
C VAL A 19 -4.18 5.91 -3.93
N ALA A 20 -4.75 4.91 -3.26
CA ALA A 20 -4.11 4.26 -2.13
C ALA A 20 -2.80 3.55 -2.51
N VAL A 21 -2.75 2.87 -3.66
CA VAL A 21 -1.52 2.25 -4.18
C VAL A 21 -0.46 3.31 -4.50
N CYS A 22 -0.86 4.42 -5.13
CA CYS A 22 0.06 5.51 -5.44
C CYS A 22 0.64 6.13 -4.15
N LEU A 23 -0.19 6.42 -3.16
CA LEU A 23 0.26 6.93 -1.86
C LEU A 23 1.23 5.97 -1.19
N ALA A 24 0.87 4.68 -1.10
CA ALA A 24 1.73 3.65 -0.53
C ALA A 24 3.11 3.63 -1.21
N SER A 25 3.15 3.73 -2.54
CA SER A 25 4.42 3.67 -3.28
C SER A 25 5.39 4.80 -2.91
N LEU A 26 4.89 5.97 -2.48
CA LEU A 26 5.72 7.12 -2.09
C LEU A 26 6.58 6.83 -0.86
N VAL A 27 6.12 5.96 0.03
CA VAL A 27 6.83 5.64 1.29
C VAL A 27 7.40 4.23 1.29
N VAL A 28 6.71 3.25 0.68
CA VAL A 28 7.22 1.87 0.54
C VAL A 28 8.55 1.86 -0.22
N LEU A 29 8.60 2.49 -1.39
CA LEU A 29 9.78 2.44 -2.27
C LEU A 29 11.04 3.01 -1.60
N PRO A 30 11.03 4.23 -1.04
CA PRO A 30 12.23 4.74 -0.36
C PRO A 30 12.58 3.92 0.88
N THR A 31 11.59 3.40 1.62
CA THR A 31 11.85 2.52 2.77
C THR A 31 12.55 1.24 2.34
N LEU A 32 12.04 0.60 1.28
CA LEU A 32 12.64 -0.61 0.72
C LEU A 32 14.06 -0.35 0.21
N ALA A 33 14.28 0.79 -0.45
CA ALA A 33 15.60 1.19 -0.92
C ALA A 33 16.59 1.36 0.25
N VAL A 34 16.20 2.06 1.32
CA VAL A 34 17.04 2.23 2.51
C VAL A 34 17.36 0.90 3.18
N VAL A 35 16.37 0.01 3.30
CA VAL A 35 16.59 -1.34 3.86
C VAL A 35 17.58 -2.13 3.01
N LEU A 36 17.38 -2.18 1.68
CA LEU A 36 18.25 -2.91 0.76
C LEU A 36 19.68 -2.35 0.75
N ILE A 37 19.82 -1.03 0.74
CA ILE A 37 21.12 -0.36 0.77
C ILE A 37 21.81 -0.58 2.13
N GLY A 38 21.05 -0.55 3.23
CA GLY A 38 21.56 -0.80 4.57
C GLY A 38 22.12 -2.21 4.77
N LEU A 39 21.75 -3.19 3.94
CA LEU A 39 22.34 -4.53 3.96
C LEU A 39 23.77 -4.57 3.41
N ILE A 40 24.22 -3.50 2.73
CA ILE A 40 25.59 -3.37 2.23
C ILE A 40 26.48 -2.86 3.38
N PRO A 41 27.49 -3.62 3.85
CA PRO A 41 28.28 -3.25 5.03
C PRO A 41 28.95 -1.87 4.93
N GLU A 42 29.47 -1.54 3.75
CA GLU A 42 30.11 -0.25 3.45
C GLU A 42 29.13 0.94 3.48
N MET A 43 27.83 0.68 3.36
CA MET A 43 26.76 1.69 3.34
C MET A 43 25.93 1.69 4.61
N ASN A 44 26.41 1.04 5.68
CA ASN A 44 25.73 0.96 6.98
C ASN A 44 25.41 2.35 7.57
N GLY A 45 26.15 3.38 7.17
CA GLY A 45 25.88 4.78 7.51
C GLY A 45 24.54 5.33 7.03
N ILE A 46 23.74 4.59 6.26
CA ILE A 46 22.41 5.01 5.76
C ILE A 46 21.28 4.55 6.71
N TRP A 47 21.55 3.65 7.66
CA TRP A 47 20.54 3.10 8.59
C TRP A 47 19.81 4.14 9.43
N TRP A 48 20.41 5.31 9.69
CA TRP A 48 19.73 6.38 10.41
C TRP A 48 18.47 6.88 9.69
N LEU A 49 18.40 6.76 8.36
CA LEU A 49 17.19 7.09 7.60
C LEU A 49 16.02 6.20 8.00
N GLY A 50 16.27 4.97 8.47
CA GLY A 50 15.24 4.08 9.00
C GLY A 50 14.50 4.68 10.19
N ILE A 51 15.16 5.51 11.01
CA ILE A 51 14.54 6.21 12.15
C ILE A 51 13.49 7.22 11.68
N VAL A 52 13.71 7.86 10.53
CA VAL A 52 12.76 8.82 9.95
C VAL A 52 11.70 8.10 9.12
N LEU A 53 12.11 7.08 8.36
CA LEU A 53 11.23 6.35 7.45
C LEU A 53 10.24 5.44 8.18
N LEU A 54 10.62 4.80 9.29
CA LEU A 54 9.71 3.92 10.03
C LEU A 54 8.46 4.64 10.58
N PRO A 55 8.55 5.80 11.25
CA PRO A 55 7.38 6.56 11.66
C PRO A 55 6.51 6.99 10.47
N LEU A 56 7.14 7.44 9.38
CA LEU A 56 6.43 7.80 8.15
C LEU A 56 5.73 6.58 7.53
N LEU A 57 6.36 5.42 7.54
CA LEU A 57 5.79 4.16 7.07
C LEU A 57 4.57 3.73 7.90
N VAL A 58 4.60 3.95 9.22
CA VAL A 58 3.44 3.70 10.09
C VAL A 58 2.29 4.65 9.75
N LEU A 59 2.57 5.95 9.63
CA LEU A 59 1.56 6.96 9.34
C LEU A 59 0.93 6.74 7.95
N ASP A 60 1.77 6.55 6.93
CA ASP A 60 1.32 6.31 5.56
C ASP A 60 0.63 4.95 5.44
N GLY A 61 1.18 3.90 6.05
CA GLY A 61 0.56 2.58 6.12
C GLY A 61 -0.84 2.63 6.74
N ALA A 62 -1.01 3.33 7.87
CA ALA A 62 -2.32 3.53 8.50
C ALA A 62 -3.28 4.29 7.58
N LEU A 63 -2.82 5.38 6.94
CA LEU A 63 -3.61 6.17 6.00
C LEU A 63 -4.06 5.34 4.80
N VAL A 64 -3.13 4.60 4.18
CA VAL A 64 -3.37 3.71 3.05
C VAL A 64 -4.39 2.64 3.42
N VAL A 65 -4.26 2.01 4.59
CA VAL A 65 -5.24 1.02 5.06
C VAL A 65 -6.63 1.65 5.18
N VAL A 66 -6.75 2.85 5.76
CA VAL A 66 -8.05 3.53 5.90
C VAL A 66 -8.67 3.82 4.52
N ILE A 67 -7.91 4.42 3.60
CA ILE A 67 -8.40 4.75 2.25
C ILE A 67 -8.79 3.46 1.49
N ALA A 68 -7.95 2.43 1.57
CA ALA A 68 -8.18 1.17 0.91
C ALA A 68 -9.41 0.45 1.46
N VAL A 69 -9.62 0.44 2.78
CA VAL A 69 -10.83 -0.11 3.41
C VAL A 69 -12.08 0.65 2.95
N ILE A 70 -12.03 1.99 2.89
CA ILE A 70 -13.15 2.79 2.35
C ILE A 70 -13.42 2.41 0.88
N GLY A 71 -12.37 2.27 0.07
CA GLY A 71 -12.46 1.82 -1.32
C GLY A 71 -13.11 0.45 -1.46
N VAL A 72 -12.72 -0.52 -0.62
CA VAL A 72 -13.35 -1.85 -0.56
C VAL A 72 -14.83 -1.74 -0.19
N VAL A 73 -15.18 -1.00 0.87
CA VAL A 73 -16.58 -0.85 1.33
C VAL A 73 -17.45 -0.22 0.25
N VAL A 74 -16.97 0.85 -0.40
CA VAL A 74 -17.69 1.51 -1.51
C VAL A 74 -17.83 0.57 -2.71
N GLY A 75 -16.76 -0.14 -3.07
CA GLY A 75 -16.76 -1.12 -4.16
C GLY A 75 -17.76 -2.27 -3.93
N VAL A 76 -17.83 -2.80 -2.70
CA VAL A 76 -18.80 -3.82 -2.29
C VAL A 76 -20.23 -3.28 -2.40
N ARG A 77 -20.49 -2.07 -1.87
CA ARG A 77 -21.84 -1.46 -1.88
C ARG A 77 -22.35 -1.17 -3.28
N ARG A 78 -21.46 -0.80 -4.21
CA ARG A 78 -21.83 -0.46 -5.60
C ARG A 78 -21.77 -1.66 -6.56
N ARG A 79 -21.46 -2.88 -6.08
CA ARG A 79 -21.09 -4.05 -6.90
C ARG A 79 -20.04 -3.70 -7.97
N GLY A 80 -19.15 -2.78 -7.61
CA GLY A 80 -18.15 -2.19 -8.48
C GLY A 80 -16.80 -2.91 -8.42
N PRO A 81 -15.81 -2.40 -9.15
CA PRO A 81 -14.44 -2.90 -9.10
C PRO A 81 -13.83 -2.58 -7.73
N ARG A 82 -13.09 -3.56 -7.18
CA ARG A 82 -12.51 -3.51 -5.83
C ARG A 82 -11.08 -4.08 -5.74
N ALA A 83 -10.53 -4.52 -6.86
CA ALA A 83 -9.27 -5.26 -6.89
C ALA A 83 -8.11 -4.40 -6.38
N MET A 84 -8.04 -3.13 -6.80
CA MET A 84 -6.97 -2.22 -6.37
C MET A 84 -7.10 -1.83 -4.90
N SER A 85 -8.33 -1.65 -4.42
CA SER A 85 -8.57 -1.38 -3.00
C SER A 85 -8.14 -2.57 -2.13
N ILE A 86 -8.40 -3.81 -2.56
CA ILE A 86 -7.92 -5.01 -1.83
C ILE A 86 -6.39 -5.07 -1.83
N VAL A 87 -5.75 -4.84 -2.98
CA VAL A 87 -4.28 -4.79 -3.07
C VAL A 87 -3.71 -3.71 -2.15
N ALA A 88 -4.31 -2.53 -2.13
CA ALA A 88 -3.89 -1.45 -1.24
C ALA A 88 -4.05 -1.79 0.25
N VAL A 89 -5.10 -2.52 0.65
CA VAL A 89 -5.23 -3.02 2.03
C VAL A 89 -4.07 -3.95 2.37
N VAL A 90 -3.76 -4.91 1.51
CA VAL A 90 -2.67 -5.86 1.75
C VAL A 90 -1.33 -5.13 1.83
N VAL A 91 -1.07 -4.19 0.91
CA VAL A 91 0.15 -3.37 0.93
C VAL A 91 0.23 -2.55 2.22
N GLY A 92 -0.85 -1.87 2.62
CA GLY A 92 -0.87 -1.10 3.86
C GLY A 92 -0.64 -1.94 5.11
N ILE A 93 -1.19 -3.16 5.17
CA ILE A 93 -0.90 -4.11 6.27
C ILE A 93 0.59 -4.51 6.26
N LEU A 94 1.16 -4.80 5.09
CA LEU A 94 2.58 -5.14 4.95
C LEU A 94 3.50 -3.97 5.35
N MET A 95 3.09 -2.71 5.12
CA MET A 95 3.82 -1.53 5.59
C MET A 95 3.90 -1.45 7.11
N LEU A 96 2.87 -1.92 7.82
CA LEU A 96 2.84 -1.93 9.29
C LEU A 96 3.61 -3.10 9.90
N LEU A 97 3.96 -4.12 9.10
CA LEU A 97 4.61 -5.33 9.60
C LEU A 97 6.03 -5.08 10.14
N PRO A 98 6.96 -4.38 9.45
CA PRO A 98 8.29 -4.09 9.99
C PRO A 98 8.28 -3.36 11.35
N PRO A 99 7.57 -2.22 11.52
CA PRO A 99 7.54 -1.53 12.81
C PRO A 99 6.85 -2.37 13.89
N PHE A 100 5.84 -3.19 13.54
CA PHE A 100 5.22 -4.12 14.47
C PHE A 100 6.20 -5.20 14.96
N LEU A 101 6.99 -5.80 14.06
CA LEU A 101 8.01 -6.79 14.42
C LEU A 101 9.11 -6.18 15.31
N LEU A 102 9.55 -4.95 15.03
CA LEU A 102 10.51 -4.24 15.88
C LEU A 102 9.95 -3.99 17.28
N TRP A 103 8.68 -3.60 17.39
CA TRP A 103 8.02 -3.39 18.67
C TRP A 103 7.90 -4.68 19.47
N VAL A 104 7.42 -5.78 18.86
CA VAL A 104 7.33 -7.09 19.52
C VAL A 104 8.71 -7.57 19.96
N GLY A 105 9.72 -7.47 19.09
CA GLY A 105 11.10 -7.86 19.41
C GLY A 105 11.75 -7.03 20.52
N SER A 106 11.33 -5.77 20.70
CA SER A 106 11.81 -4.90 21.79
C SER A 106 11.11 -5.15 23.14
N ALA A 107 9.96 -5.81 23.12
CA ALA A 107 9.13 -6.07 24.31
C ALA A 107 9.43 -7.41 24.99
N ILE A 108 10.31 -8.23 24.39
CA ILE A 108 10.74 -9.56 24.86
C ILE A 108 12.18 -9.45 25.36
#